data_AF-A0A2Y9LYM6-F1
#
_entry.id   AF-A0A2Y9LYM6-F1
#
_cell.length_a   1.000
_cell.length_b   1.000
_cell.length_c   1.000
_cell.angle_alpha   90.00
_cell.angle_beta   90.00
_cell.angle_gamma   90.00
#
_symmetry.space_group_name_H-M   'P 1'
#
loop_
_entity.id
_entity.type
_entity.pdbx_description
1 polymer ?
#
loop_
_entity_poly.entity_id
_entity_poly.type
_entity_poly.pdbx_seq_one_letter_code
_entity_poly.pdbx_strand_id
1 'polypeptide(L)'
;MNNISILLRNLEFSDTGKYTCHVKNPKENYLQHQATIFLQVVDKLEEVDNTVTLIILAVVGGVIGVLVFILLVKKFIAFIIKKTQEKKKECLVSSSGNDNTENGLPGSKAEEKAPKKV
;
A
#
# COMPACT_ATOMS: atom_id res chain seq x y z
N MET A 1 40.92 -16.01 22.48
CA MET A 1 39.60 -15.86 23.15
C MET A 1 39.41 -17.03 24.08
N ASN A 2 39.14 -16.77 25.36
CA ASN A 2 38.72 -17.81 26.32
C ASN A 2 37.22 -17.60 26.57
N ASN A 3 36.40 -18.60 26.26
CA ASN A 3 34.96 -18.54 26.51
C ASN A 3 34.66 -19.26 27.83
N ILE A 4 33.78 -18.67 28.65
CA ILE A 4 33.29 -19.28 29.88
C ILE A 4 31.77 -19.39 29.73
N SER A 5 31.26 -20.61 29.76
CA SER A 5 29.84 -20.91 29.73
C SER A 5 29.47 -21.82 30.90
N ILE A 6 28.25 -21.68 31.39
CA ILE A 6 27.68 -22.44 32.49
C ILE A 6 26.31 -22.95 32.06
N LEU A 7 26.01 -24.19 32.44
CA LEU A 7 24.73 -24.84 32.19
C LEU A 7 23.98 -24.96 33.52
N LEU A 8 22.82 -24.32 33.61
CA LEU A 8 21.87 -24.49 34.71
C LEU A 8 20.92 -25.63 34.35
N ARG A 9 20.78 -26.62 35.24
CA ARG A 9 19.86 -27.77 35.08
C ARG A 9 18.75 -27.66 36.13
N ASN A 10 17.55 -28.11 35.78
CA ASN A 10 16.37 -28.11 36.66
C ASN A 10 16.05 -26.69 37.17
N LEU A 11 15.86 -25.74 36.24
CA LEU A 11 15.53 -24.35 36.57
C LEU A 11 14.19 -24.25 37.30
N GLU A 12 14.15 -23.38 38.31
CA GLU A 12 12.95 -22.99 39.04
C GLU A 12 12.63 -21.50 38.76
N PHE A 13 11.38 -21.06 38.93
CA PHE A 13 11.01 -19.67 38.73
C PHE A 13 11.82 -18.69 39.60
N SER A 14 12.27 -19.14 40.78
CA SER A 14 13.14 -18.39 41.69
C SER A 14 14.54 -18.14 41.14
N ASP A 15 14.98 -18.86 40.12
CA ASP A 15 16.27 -18.61 39.44
C ASP A 15 16.22 -17.38 38.52
N THR A 16 15.07 -16.72 38.39
CA THR A 16 14.96 -15.45 37.66
C THR A 16 15.78 -14.36 38.36
N GLY A 17 16.70 -13.73 37.64
CA GLY A 17 17.55 -12.71 38.25
C GLY A 17 18.70 -12.23 37.39
N LYS A 18 19.55 -11.38 37.98
CA LYS A 18 20.77 -10.88 37.36
C LYS A 18 21.94 -11.80 37.70
N TYR A 19 22.59 -12.32 36.67
CA TYR A 19 23.78 -13.14 36.79
C TYR A 19 24.98 -12.33 36.33
N THR A 20 25.97 -12.13 37.20
CA THR A 20 27.19 -11.40 36.88
C THR A 20 28.37 -12.36 36.85
N CYS A 21 29.01 -12.45 35.69
CA CYS A 21 30.27 -13.14 35.53
C CYS A 21 31.41 -12.19 35.93
N HIS A 22 32.31 -12.63 36.81
CA HIS A 22 33.51 -11.90 37.21
C HIS A 22 34.74 -12.66 36.75
N VAL A 23 35.58 -12.04 35.92
CA VAL A 23 36.75 -12.68 35.30
C VAL A 23 37.99 -11.85 35.59
N LYS A 24 39.08 -12.50 36.02
CA LYS A 24 40.39 -11.87 36.13
C LYS A 24 41.28 -12.35 34.99
N ASN A 25 41.87 -11.43 34.23
CA ASN A 25 42.76 -11.78 33.12
C ASN A 25 44.23 -11.63 33.52
N PRO A 26 45.00 -12.72 33.70
CA PRO A 26 46.43 -12.63 34.02
C PRO A 26 47.25 -11.90 32.95
N LYS A 27 46.79 -11.89 31.68
CA LYS A 27 47.46 -11.18 30.58
C LYS A 27 47.28 -9.66 30.65
N GLU A 28 46.35 -9.18 31.48
CA GLU A 28 46.07 -7.77 31.71
C GLU A 28 46.38 -7.39 33.17
N ASN A 29 47.48 -7.91 33.73
CA ASN A 29 47.86 -7.66 35.13
C ASN A 29 46.74 -7.99 36.14
N TYR A 30 45.99 -9.07 35.89
CA TYR A 30 44.85 -9.50 36.72
C TYR A 30 43.71 -8.49 36.81
N LEU A 31 43.57 -7.63 35.80
CA LEU A 31 42.41 -6.73 35.69
C LEU A 31 41.11 -7.54 35.72
N GLN A 32 40.13 -7.00 36.46
CA GLN A 32 38.83 -7.62 36.65
C GLN A 32 37.82 -7.07 35.64
N HIS A 33 37.23 -7.98 34.89
CA HIS A 33 36.13 -7.71 33.97
C HIS A 33 34.83 -8.30 34.51
N GLN A 34 33.72 -7.67 34.15
CA GLN A 34 32.41 -8.17 34.50
C GLN A 34 31.43 -8.06 33.34
N ALA A 35 30.54 -9.04 33.26
CA ALA A 35 29.42 -9.04 32.33
C ALA A 35 28.18 -9.51 33.09
N THR A 36 27.09 -8.76 32.99
CA THR A 36 25.82 -9.07 33.65
C THR A 36 24.78 -9.41 32.59
N ILE A 37 24.06 -10.52 32.80
CA ILE A 37 22.89 -10.90 32.03
C ILE A 37 21.67 -10.98 32.95
N PHE A 38 20.48 -10.85 32.39
CA PHE A 38 19.22 -11.11 33.10
C PHE A 38 18.64 -12.43 32.60
N LEU A 39 18.53 -13.41 33.50
CA LEU A 39 17.85 -14.66 33.24
C LEU A 39 16.39 -14.50 33.67
N GLN A 40 15.46 -14.75 32.74
CA GLN A 40 14.04 -14.81 33.03
C GLN A 40 13.56 -16.24 32.81
N VAL A 41 13.10 -16.90 33.88
CA VAL A 41 12.51 -18.23 33.80
C VAL A 41 11.01 -18.06 33.56
N VAL A 42 10.53 -18.63 32.45
CA VAL A 42 9.12 -18.59 32.05
C VAL A 42 8.62 -20.02 31.84
N ASP A 43 7.32 -20.22 31.97
CA ASP A 43 6.68 -21.54 31.81
C ASP A 43 6.77 -22.05 30.37
N LYS A 44 6.58 -21.15 29.40
CA LYS A 44 6.64 -21.43 27.97
C LYS A 44 7.32 -20.30 27.22
N LEU A 45 8.26 -20.63 26.34
CA LEU A 45 8.75 -19.71 25.33
C LEU A 45 7.74 -19.68 24.19
N GLU A 46 6.87 -18.67 24.20
CA GLU A 46 6.03 -18.39 23.04
C GLU A 46 6.83 -17.51 22.08
N GLU A 47 7.07 -18.03 20.88
CA GLU A 47 7.46 -17.16 19.78
C GLU A 47 6.28 -16.24 19.49
N VAL A 48 6.51 -14.93 19.57
CA VAL A 48 5.47 -13.95 19.30
C VAL A 48 5.16 -13.98 17.81
N ASP A 49 4.08 -14.68 17.45
CA ASP A 49 3.61 -14.75 16.07
C ASP A 49 2.94 -13.42 15.68
N ASN A 50 3.70 -12.57 14.99
CA ASN A 50 3.25 -11.28 14.50
C ASN A 50 2.50 -11.39 13.15
N THR A 51 2.23 -12.60 12.66
CA THR A 51 1.59 -12.83 11.36
C THR A 51 0.21 -12.17 11.28
N VAL A 52 -0.61 -12.30 12.33
CA VAL A 52 -1.94 -11.67 12.35
C VAL A 52 -1.84 -10.15 12.29
N THR A 53 -0.91 -9.57 13.04
CA THR A 53 -0.64 -8.12 13.03
C THR A 53 -0.22 -7.64 11.64
N LEU A 54 0.65 -8.38 10.95
CA LEU A 54 1.08 -8.06 9.59
C LEU A 54 -0.06 -8.16 8.57
N ILE A 55 -0.92 -9.18 8.68
CA ILE A 55 -2.09 -9.33 7.81
C ILE A 55 -3.04 -8.12 7.99
N ILE A 56 -3.33 -7.72 9.23
CA ILE A 56 -4.19 -6.56 9.50
C ILE A 56 -3.60 -5.29 8.90
N LEU A 57 -2.30 -5.05 9.09
CA LEU A 57 -1.60 -3.90 8.51
C LEU A 57 -1.68 -3.89 6.97
N ALA A 58 -1.48 -5.05 6.33
CA ALA A 58 -1.54 -5.18 4.87
C ALA A 58 -2.95 -4.91 4.33
N VAL A 59 -4.00 -5.42 4.99
CA VAL A 59 -5.39 -5.20 4.58
C VAL A 59 -5.77 -3.72 4.71
N VAL A 60 -5.47 -3.09 5.85
CA VAL A 60 -5.79 -1.67 6.08
C VAL A 60 -5.03 -0.79 5.08
N GLY A 61 -3.73 -1.01 4.92
CA GLY A 61 -2.92 -0.27 3.95
C GLY A 61 -3.37 -0.51 2.51
N GLY A 62 -3.77 -1.74 2.18
CA GLY A 62 -4.28 -2.12 0.87
C GLY A 62 -5.57 -1.39 0.50
N VAL A 63 -6.55 -1.34 1.40
CA VAL A 63 -7.82 -0.62 1.14
C VAL A 63 -7.56 0.87 0.89
N ILE A 64 -6.75 1.50 1.75
CA ILE A 64 -6.40 2.92 1.59
C ILE A 64 -5.64 3.15 0.28
N GLY A 65 -4.65 2.31 -0.02
CA GLY A 65 -3.86 2.38 -1.25
C GLY A 65 -4.71 2.23 -2.50
N VAL A 66 -5.65 1.27 -2.51
CA VAL A 66 -6.58 1.05 -3.62
C VAL A 66 -7.50 2.26 -3.82
N LEU A 67 -8.04 2.84 -2.74
CA LEU A 67 -8.88 4.03 -2.83
C LEU A 67 -8.12 5.21 -3.46
N VAL A 68 -6.89 5.47 -3.01
CA VAL A 68 -6.03 6.53 -3.58
C VAL A 68 -5.70 6.24 -5.04
N PHE A 69 -5.36 4.99 -5.37
CA PHE A 69 -5.03 4.58 -6.74
C PHE A 69 -6.21 4.81 -7.69
N ILE A 70 -7.43 4.45 -7.29
CA ILE A 70 -8.65 4.70 -8.08
C ILE A 70 -8.83 6.20 -8.35
N LEU A 71 -8.59 7.06 -7.35
CA LEU A 71 -8.70 8.51 -7.52
C LEU A 71 -7.65 9.05 -8.52
N LEU A 72 -6.42 8.54 -8.47
CA LEU A 72 -5.36 8.91 -9.41
C LEU A 72 -5.68 8.47 -10.84
N VAL A 73 -6.17 7.24 -11.02
CA VAL A 73 -6.58 6.71 -12.34
C VAL A 73 -7.72 7.56 -12.92
N LYS A 74 -8.75 7.89 -12.12
CA LYS A 74 -9.86 8.74 -12.58
C LYS A 74 -9.36 10.13 -13.01
N LYS A 75 -8.44 10.73 -12.26
CA LYS A 75 -7.82 12.03 -12.61
C LYS A 75 -7.01 11.93 -13.89
N PHE A 76 -6.24 10.85 -14.07
CA PHE A 76 -5.46 10.63 -15.28
C PHE A 76 -6.35 10.46 -16.51
N ILE A 77 -7.41 9.64 -16.43
CA ILE A 77 -8.37 9.47 -17.54
C ILE A 77 -9.04 10.80 -17.89
N ALA A 78 -9.51 11.57 -16.89
CA ALA A 78 -10.11 12.88 -17.12
C ALA A 78 -9.13 13.86 -17.78
N PHE A 79 -7.85 13.82 -17.40
CA PHE A 79 -6.80 14.62 -18.02
C PHE A 79 -6.58 14.26 -19.50
N ILE A 80 -6.54 12.97 -19.83
CA ILE A 80 -6.41 12.51 -21.23
C ILE A 80 -7.62 12.92 -22.07
N ILE A 81 -8.85 12.72 -21.57
CA ILE A 81 -10.07 13.14 -22.30
C ILE A 81 -10.08 14.65 -22.53
N LYS A 82 -9.74 15.45 -21.51
CA LYS A 82 -9.66 16.92 -21.65
C LYS A 82 -8.66 17.31 -22.74
N LYS A 83 -7.46 16.71 -22.74
CA LYS A 83 -6.43 16.97 -23.76
C LYS A 83 -6.88 16.59 -25.17
N THR A 84 -7.61 15.49 -25.33
CA THR A 84 -8.16 15.07 -26.64
C THR A 84 -9.29 15.99 -27.12
N GLN A 85 -10.13 16.50 -26.22
CA GLN A 85 -11.18 17.47 -26.55
C GLN A 85 -10.59 18.82 -27.00
N GLU A 86 -9.55 19.32 -26.34
CA GLU A 86 -8.83 20.54 -26.78
C GLU A 86 -8.31 20.37 -28.22
N LYS A 87 -7.65 19.23 -28.52
CA LYS A 87 -7.20 18.92 -29.90
C LYS A 87 -8.35 18.82 -30.91
N LYS A 88 -9.51 18.26 -30.51
CA LYS A 88 -10.67 18.11 -31.40
C LYS A 88 -11.34 19.46 -31.71
N LYS A 89 -11.34 20.40 -30.76
CA LYS A 89 -11.89 21.75 -30.95
C LYS A 89 -11.08 22.57 -31.97
N GLU A 90 -9.75 22.42 -31.99
CA GLU A 90 -8.91 23.09 -33.00
C GLU A 90 -9.16 22.56 -34.42
N CYS A 91 -9.44 21.26 -34.59
CA CYS A 91 -9.79 20.71 -35.92
C CYS A 91 -11.18 21.15 -36.42
N LEU A 92 -12.14 21.39 -35.54
CA LEU A 92 -13.51 21.76 -35.94
C LEU A 92 -13.65 23.24 -36.33
N VAL A 93 -12.75 24.12 -35.89
CA VAL A 93 -12.78 25.56 -36.22
C VAL A 93 -12.22 25.84 -37.63
N SER A 94 -11.57 24.88 -38.28
CA SER A 94 -10.98 25.06 -39.63
C SER A 94 -11.90 24.65 -40.80
N SER A 95 -13.19 24.36 -40.55
CA SER A 95 -14.12 23.84 -41.59
C SER A 95 -15.38 24.70 -41.78
N SER A 96 -15.25 26.03 -41.70
CA SER A 96 -16.28 26.98 -42.13
C SER A 96 -15.76 27.85 -43.26
N GLY A 97 -15.50 27.22 -44.41
CA GLY A 97 -15.13 27.89 -45.66
C GLY A 97 -16.09 27.49 -46.78
N ASN A 98 -17.22 28.20 -46.86
CA ASN A 98 -18.03 28.50 -48.04
C ASN A 98 -18.28 27.38 -49.08
N ASP A 99 -19.53 26.88 -49.12
CA ASP A 99 -20.12 26.32 -50.34
C ASP A 99 -21.53 26.91 -50.54
N ASN A 100 -21.61 27.91 -51.42
CA ASN A 100 -22.87 28.39 -51.99
C ASN A 100 -23.13 27.52 -53.23
N THR A 101 -24.24 26.80 -53.28
CA THR A 101 -24.78 26.30 -54.55
C THR A 101 -26.30 26.46 -54.56
N GLU A 102 -26.73 27.00 -55.68
CA GLU A 102 -27.98 27.67 -56.00
C GLU A 102 -29.10 26.70 -56.46
N ASN A 103 -30.34 27.08 -56.10
CA ASN A 103 -31.69 26.82 -56.66
C ASN A 103 -32.17 25.42 -57.12
N GLY A 104 -33.43 25.11 -56.76
CA GLY A 104 -34.25 24.10 -57.45
C GLY A 104 -35.65 23.77 -56.86
N LEU A 105 -36.58 24.73 -56.90
CA LEU A 105 -38.06 24.61 -57.07
C LEU A 105 -38.97 23.97 -55.96
N PRO A 106 -40.19 24.52 -55.69
CA PRO A 106 -41.07 24.11 -54.60
C PRO A 106 -42.25 23.21 -55.02
N GLY A 107 -42.72 22.38 -54.09
CA GLY A 107 -44.12 21.94 -54.01
C GLY A 107 -44.35 20.42 -53.99
N SER A 108 -45.04 19.92 -52.97
CA SER A 108 -46.43 19.43 -53.09
C SER A 108 -46.87 18.55 -51.90
N LYS A 109 -47.86 19.07 -51.17
CA LYS A 109 -49.04 18.41 -50.56
C LYS A 109 -48.93 17.58 -49.27
N ALA A 110 -49.96 17.85 -48.46
CA ALA A 110 -50.34 17.32 -47.16
C ALA A 110 -51.35 16.15 -47.27
N GLU A 111 -51.65 15.57 -46.09
CA GLU A 111 -52.73 14.62 -45.72
C GLU A 111 -52.54 13.14 -46.16
N GLU A 112 -52.89 12.08 -45.42
CA GLU A 112 -53.94 11.86 -44.41
C GLU A 112 -53.64 10.65 -43.44
N LYS A 113 -54.14 10.78 -42.19
CA LYS A 113 -54.56 9.87 -41.08
C LYS A 113 -53.94 8.49 -40.74
N ALA A 114 -54.00 8.28 -39.41
CA ALA A 114 -53.80 7.10 -38.57
C ALA A 114 -54.89 5.99 -38.71
N PRO A 115 -54.81 4.86 -37.97
CA PRO A 115 -55.25 4.84 -36.56
C PRO A 115 -54.38 4.00 -35.58
N LYS A 116 -54.64 4.21 -34.29
CA LYS A 116 -54.10 3.45 -33.14
C LYS A 116 -55.00 2.25 -32.77
N LYS A 117 -54.36 1.33 -32.03
CA LYS A 117 -54.84 0.33 -31.04
C LYS A 117 -55.15 -1.08 -31.55
N VAL A 118 -54.43 -2.05 -30.99
CA VAL A 118 -54.93 -2.88 -29.86
C VAL A 118 -53.88 -2.81 -28.74
#